data_AF-A0A5K1FZD9-F1
#
_entry.id   AF-A0A5K1FZD9-F1
#
_cell.length_a   1.000
_cell.length_b   1.000
_cell.length_c   1.000
_cell.angle_alpha   90.00
_cell.angle_beta   90.00
_cell.angle_gamma   90.00
#
_symmetry.space_group_name_H-M   'P 1'
#
loop_
_entity.id
_entity.type
_entity.pdbx_description
1 polymer ?
#
loop_
_entity_poly.entity_id
_entity_poly.type
_entity_poly.pdbx_seq_one_letter_code
_entity_poly.pdbx_strand_id
1 'polypeptide(L)'
;VPADMIVNAILAAMVRHGSSGVAGLTIYHIGTSSTNPLRWDEFFNYCYEHYLSFPLIDSQGKAAHMERMKLFDSLAAVTSYLSAGANNACSTAVKGIHLLRKLSVVYEPYTNYKG
;
A
#
# COMPACT_ATOMS: atom_id res chain seq x y z
N VAL A 1 -0.56 -9.12 -3.41
CA VAL A 1 -0.73 -10.39 -4.14
C VAL A 1 -1.41 -10.08 -5.48
N PRO A 2 -0.84 -10.50 -6.62
CA PRO A 2 -1.45 -10.29 -7.94
C PRO A 2 -2.81 -10.99 -8.08
N ALA A 3 -3.72 -10.42 -8.88
CA ALA A 3 -5.08 -10.94 -9.01
C ALA A 3 -5.14 -12.33 -9.67
N ASP A 4 -4.31 -12.57 -10.67
CA ASP A 4 -4.16 -13.86 -11.36
C ASP A 4 -3.74 -14.98 -10.38
N MET A 5 -2.84 -14.67 -9.44
CA MET A 5 -2.41 -15.60 -8.40
C MET A 5 -3.55 -15.98 -7.46
N ILE A 6 -4.43 -15.02 -7.12
CA ILE A 6 -5.62 -15.25 -6.28
C ILE A 6 -6.61 -16.14 -7.02
N VAL A 7 -6.92 -15.84 -8.28
CA VAL A 7 -7.86 -16.63 -9.09
C VAL A 7 -7.39 -18.07 -9.21
N ASN A 8 -6.11 -18.28 -9.52
CA ASN A 8 -5.52 -19.61 -9.62
C ASN A 8 -5.55 -20.36 -8.28
N ALA A 9 -5.27 -19.67 -7.17
CA ALA A 9 -5.31 -20.28 -5.85
C ALA A 9 -6.73 -20.66 -5.43
N ILE A 10 -7.74 -19.83 -5.71
CA ILE A 10 -9.15 -20.15 -5.45
C ILE A 10 -9.58 -21.38 -6.26
N LEU A 11 -9.24 -21.42 -7.56
CA LEU A 11 -9.56 -22.57 -8.40
C LEU A 11 -8.91 -23.86 -7.88
N ALA A 12 -7.63 -23.81 -7.53
CA ALA A 12 -6.91 -24.94 -6.95
C ALA A 12 -7.52 -25.38 -5.60
N ALA A 13 -7.90 -24.44 -4.75
CA ALA A 13 -8.55 -24.72 -3.47
C ALA A 13 -9.92 -25.39 -3.66
N MET A 14 -10.73 -24.91 -4.62
CA MET A 14 -12.02 -25.51 -4.96
C MET A 14 -11.88 -26.95 -5.47
N VAL A 15 -10.95 -27.19 -6.41
CA VAL A 15 -10.71 -28.54 -6.96
C VAL A 15 -10.21 -29.48 -5.86
N ARG A 16 -9.27 -29.03 -5.02
CA ARG A 16 -8.73 -29.82 -3.90
C ARG A 16 -9.81 -30.15 -2.87
N HIS A 17 -10.65 -29.18 -2.52
CA HIS A 17 -11.72 -29.38 -1.54
C HIS A 17 -12.84 -30.27 -2.10
N GLY A 18 -13.21 -30.09 -3.38
CA GLY A 18 -14.19 -30.95 -4.04
C GLY A 18 -13.70 -32.40 -4.23
N SER A 19 -12.40 -32.61 -4.39
CA SER A 19 -11.81 -33.95 -4.58
C SER A 19 -11.51 -34.70 -3.28
N SER A 20 -11.32 -33.99 -2.15
CA SER A 20 -10.93 -34.63 -0.89
C SER A 20 -12.08 -35.36 -0.19
N GLY A 21 -13.35 -35.02 -0.50
CA GLY A 21 -14.53 -35.60 0.14
C GLY A 21 -14.65 -35.31 1.64
N VAL A 22 -13.77 -34.47 2.20
CA VAL A 22 -13.75 -34.11 3.61
C VAL A 22 -14.70 -32.95 3.84
N ALA A 23 -15.82 -33.22 4.53
CA ALA A 23 -16.72 -32.17 4.99
C ALA A 23 -16.06 -31.35 6.12
N GLY A 24 -15.87 -30.04 5.93
CA GLY A 24 -15.34 -29.16 6.96
C GLY A 24 -14.75 -27.85 6.44
N LEU A 25 -14.48 -26.90 7.34
CA LEU A 25 -13.82 -25.63 7.00
C LEU A 25 -12.32 -25.85 6.79
N THR A 26 -11.80 -25.49 5.61
CA THR A 26 -10.36 -25.46 5.34
C THR A 26 -9.93 -24.02 5.03
N ILE A 27 -8.95 -23.51 5.76
CA ILE A 27 -8.39 -22.16 5.56
C ILE A 27 -7.13 -22.28 4.70
N TYR A 28 -7.10 -21.53 3.59
CA TYR A 28 -5.94 -21.47 2.69
C TYR A 28 -5.27 -20.11 2.79
N HIS A 29 -4.02 -20.08 3.24
CA HIS A 29 -3.21 -18.87 3.28
C HIS A 29 -2.55 -18.66 1.91
N ILE A 30 -2.87 -17.54 1.27
CA ILE A 30 -2.32 -17.17 -0.03
C ILE A 30 -1.43 -15.95 0.18
N GLY A 31 -0.17 -16.09 -0.18
CA GLY A 31 0.82 -15.02 -0.12
C GLY A 31 1.79 -15.12 -1.28
N THR A 32 2.37 -13.98 -1.64
CA THR A 32 3.60 -13.98 -2.44
C THR A 32 4.74 -14.58 -1.61
N SER A 33 5.80 -15.06 -2.25
CA SER A 33 6.90 -15.78 -1.58
C SER A 33 7.32 -15.16 -0.24
N SER A 34 7.51 -16.00 0.78
CA SER A 34 8.04 -15.58 2.08
C SER A 34 9.55 -15.33 2.06
N THR A 35 10.25 -15.80 1.02
CA THR A 35 11.73 -15.72 0.95
C THR A 35 12.27 -14.37 0.49
N ASN A 36 11.42 -13.48 -0.07
CA ASN A 36 11.82 -12.12 -0.42
C ASN A 36 10.62 -11.15 -0.35
N PRO A 37 10.19 -10.74 0.86
CA PRO A 37 9.11 -9.78 1.00
C PRO A 37 9.57 -8.41 0.51
N LEU A 38 8.83 -7.84 -0.45
CA LEU A 38 9.09 -6.52 -0.97
C LEU A 38 8.88 -5.47 0.12
N ARG A 39 9.92 -4.70 0.47
CA ARG A 39 9.77 -3.62 1.45
C ARG A 39 9.06 -2.42 0.83
N TRP A 40 8.36 -1.63 1.65
CA TRP A 40 7.63 -0.45 1.15
C TRP A 40 8.55 0.57 0.48
N ASP A 41 9.74 0.81 1.04
CA ASP A 41 10.75 1.69 0.46
C ASP A 41 11.20 1.21 -0.93
N GLU A 42 11.42 -0.10 -1.09
CA GLU A 42 11.80 -0.71 -2.36
C GLU A 42 10.66 -0.63 -3.38
N PHE A 43 9.42 -0.96 -2.98
CA PHE A 43 8.25 -0.86 -3.83
C PHE A 43 8.09 0.55 -4.42
N PHE A 44 8.14 1.58 -3.57
CA PHE A 44 8.00 2.95 -4.03
C PHE A 44 9.19 3.41 -4.87
N ASN A 45 10.39 2.88 -4.62
CA ASN A 45 11.55 3.14 -5.49
C ASN A 45 11.36 2.54 -6.88
N TYR A 46 10.88 1.29 -6.98
CA TYR A 46 10.57 0.67 -8.28
C TYR A 46 9.48 1.43 -9.03
N CYS A 47 8.42 1.86 -8.33
CA CYS A 47 7.39 2.72 -8.93
C CYS A 47 8.00 4.02 -9.46
N TYR A 48 8.87 4.67 -8.68
CA TYR A 48 9.54 5.91 -9.08
C TYR A 48 10.40 5.71 -10.33
N GLU A 49 11.25 4.69 -10.38
CA GLU A 49 12.11 4.37 -11.53
C GLU A 49 11.29 4.01 -12.78
N HIS A 50 10.19 3.27 -12.59
CA HIS A 50 9.27 2.93 -13.68
C HIS A 50 8.68 4.19 -14.32
N TYR A 51 8.15 5.13 -13.51
CA TYR A 51 7.54 6.34 -14.05
C TYR A 51 8.55 7.40 -14.51
N LEU A 52 9.80 7.34 -14.06
CA LEU A 52 10.88 8.11 -14.70
C LEU A 52 11.15 7.62 -16.13
N SER A 53 11.12 6.30 -16.34
CA SER A 53 11.35 5.68 -17.64
C SER A 53 10.12 5.78 -18.56
N PHE A 54 8.92 5.73 -17.97
CA PHE A 54 7.63 5.79 -18.66
C PHE A 54 6.76 6.88 -18.01
N PRO A 55 7.00 8.16 -18.33
CA PRO A 55 6.29 9.27 -17.70
C PRO A 55 4.79 9.21 -17.96
N LEU A 56 4.00 9.51 -16.92
CA LEU A 56 2.57 9.74 -17.07
C LEU A 56 2.37 11.06 -17.82
N ILE A 57 1.72 11.00 -18.98
CA ILE A 57 1.44 12.17 -19.80
C ILE A 57 0.04 12.69 -19.44
N ASP A 58 -0.05 13.98 -19.12
CA ASP A 58 -1.32 14.62 -18.82
C ASP A 58 -2.15 14.91 -20.10
N SER A 59 -3.37 15.42 -19.93
CA SER A 59 -4.25 15.75 -21.05
C SER A 59 -3.70 16.86 -21.97
N GLN A 60 -2.69 17.61 -21.51
CA GLN A 60 -2.01 18.66 -22.26
C GLN A 60 -0.72 18.17 -22.93
N GLY A 61 -0.42 16.87 -22.84
CA GLY A 61 0.78 16.28 -23.43
C GLY A 61 2.05 16.48 -22.59
N LYS A 62 1.95 16.98 -21.36
CA LYS A 62 3.10 17.21 -20.49
C LYS A 62 3.32 16.01 -19.57
N ALA A 63 4.59 15.61 -19.45
CA ALA A 63 5.00 14.60 -18.48
C ALA A 63 4.77 15.10 -17.05
N ALA A 64 4.05 14.33 -16.26
CA ALA A 64 3.85 14.57 -14.84
C ALA A 64 5.20 14.58 -14.12
N HIS A 65 5.44 15.61 -13.32
CA HIS A 65 6.62 15.65 -12.46
C HIS A 65 6.44 14.64 -11.33
N MET A 66 7.32 13.63 -11.31
CA MET A 66 7.33 12.62 -10.26
C MET A 66 8.44 12.94 -9.27
N GLU A 67 8.08 13.13 -8.00
CA GLU A 67 9.04 13.17 -6.89
C GLU A 67 9.13 11.80 -6.22
N ARG A 68 10.30 11.48 -5.68
CA ARG A 68 10.48 10.26 -4.87
C ARG A 68 9.60 10.34 -3.63
N MET A 69 8.80 9.30 -3.40
CA MET A 69 7.93 9.24 -2.22
C MET A 69 8.76 9.24 -0.93
N LYS A 70 8.36 10.07 0.03
CA LYS A 70 8.92 10.07 1.39
C LYS A 70 8.08 9.18 2.30
N LEU A 71 8.73 8.21 2.91
CA LEU A 71 8.16 7.37 3.95
C LEU A 71 8.52 7.94 5.33
N PHE A 72 7.61 7.79 6.28
CA PHE A 72 7.76 8.31 7.63
C PHE A 72 7.48 7.20 8.64
N ASP A 73 8.36 7.09 9.63
CA ASP A 73 8.24 6.09 10.70
C ASP A 73 7.31 6.54 11.84
N SER A 74 6.88 7.81 11.82
CA SER A 74 5.98 8.36 12.84
C SER A 74 5.02 9.40 12.29
N LEU A 75 3.84 9.48 12.91
CA LEU A 75 2.87 10.52 12.62
C LEU A 75 3.40 11.93 12.95
N ALA A 76 4.29 12.04 13.95
CA ALA A 76 4.94 13.30 14.29
C ALA A 76 5.81 13.81 13.12
N ALA A 77 6.58 12.92 12.49
CA ALA A 77 7.38 13.25 11.32
C ALA A 77 6.50 13.64 10.11
N VAL A 78 5.39 12.94 9.89
CA VAL A 78 4.39 13.32 8.86
C VAL A 78 3.83 14.72 9.14
N THR A 79 3.43 14.99 10.39
CA THR A 79 2.84 16.27 10.78
C THR A 79 3.83 17.41 10.62
N SER A 80 5.09 17.21 11.01
CA SER A 80 6.17 18.18 10.83
C SER A 80 6.47 18.45 9.35
N TYR A 81 6.48 17.40 8.52
CA TYR A 81 6.68 17.56 7.08
C TYR A 81 5.54 18.36 6.43
N LEU A 82 4.30 18.02 6.77
CA LEU A 82 3.12 18.71 6.25
C LEU A 82 3.02 20.14 6.76
N SER A 83 3.39 20.41 8.02
CA SER A 83 3.38 21.78 8.57
C SER A 83 4.48 22.65 7.96
N ALA A 84 5.66 22.09 7.68
CA ALA A 84 6.72 22.80 6.95
C ALA A 84 6.29 23.16 5.52
N GLY A 85 5.55 22.28 4.84
CA GLY A 85 4.98 22.56 3.51
C GLY A 85 3.80 23.54 3.53
N ALA A 86 2.97 23.52 4.59
CA ALA A 86 1.79 24.38 4.72
C ALA A 86 2.13 25.87 4.82
N ASN A 87 3.32 26.22 5.31
CA ASN A 87 3.82 27.60 5.36
C ASN A 87 3.96 28.25 3.96
N ASN A 88 3.93 27.44 2.90
CA ASN A 88 4.07 27.86 1.49
C ASN A 88 2.77 27.67 0.68
N ALA A 89 1.62 27.51 1.36
CA ALA A 89 0.23 27.31 0.91
C ALA A 89 -0.23 25.84 0.71
N CYS A 90 -1.28 25.45 1.46
CA CYS A 90 -2.52 24.80 0.95
C CYS A 90 -3.45 24.36 2.12
N SER A 91 -4.73 24.75 2.10
CA SER A 91 -5.80 24.28 3.01
C SER A 91 -5.97 22.74 3.01
N THR A 92 -5.57 22.08 1.93
CA THR A 92 -5.66 20.62 1.75
C THR A 92 -4.69 19.84 2.63
N ALA A 93 -3.51 20.39 2.93
CA ALA A 93 -2.54 19.75 3.83
C ALA A 93 -3.10 19.63 5.26
N VAL A 94 -3.79 20.67 5.75
CA VAL A 94 -4.44 20.69 7.06
C VAL A 94 -5.60 19.67 7.12
N LYS A 95 -6.38 19.54 6.04
CA LYS A 95 -7.44 18.51 5.93
C LYS A 95 -6.85 17.10 5.95
N GLY A 96 -5.72 16.89 5.28
CA GLY A 96 -4.98 15.62 5.28
C GLY A 96 -4.49 15.24 6.68
N ILE A 97 -3.91 16.18 7.43
CA ILE A 97 -3.48 15.96 8.83
C ILE A 97 -4.68 15.53 9.69
N HIS A 98 -5.82 16.21 9.55
CA HIS A 98 -7.01 15.88 10.33
C HIS A 98 -7.55 14.48 10.01
N LEU A 99 -7.52 14.07 8.73
CA LEU A 99 -7.92 12.74 8.30
C LEU A 99 -6.97 11.67 8.86
N LEU A 100 -5.65 11.87 8.74
CA LEU A 100 -4.65 10.93 9.27
C LEU A 100 -4.78 10.76 10.79
N ARG A 101 -5.09 11.83 11.53
CA ARG A 101 -5.38 11.76 12.96
C ARG A 101 -6.65 10.97 13.27
N LYS A 102 -7.70 11.11 12.45
CA LYS A 102 -8.92 10.30 12.61
C LYS A 102 -8.65 8.82 12.33
N LEU A 103 -7.90 8.53 11.26
CA LEU A 103 -7.53 7.17 10.90
C LEU A 103 -6.63 6.52 11.96
N SER A 104 -5.68 7.26 12.54
CA SER A 104 -4.81 6.70 13.58
C SER A 104 -5.57 6.25 14.82
N VAL A 105 -6.64 6.96 15.21
CA VAL A 105 -7.52 6.56 16.32
C VAL A 105 -8.33 5.32 15.96
N VAL A 106 -8.87 5.24 14.74
CA VAL A 106 -9.67 4.09 14.29
C VAL A 106 -8.82 2.83 14.15
N TYR A 107 -7.57 2.97 13.73
CA TYR A 107 -6.66 1.84 13.48
C TYR A 107 -5.73 1.52 14.65
N GLU A 108 -5.77 2.28 15.75
CA GLU A 108 -4.98 2.04 16.97
C GLU A 108 -4.90 0.57 17.43
N PRO A 109 -6.02 -0.21 17.49
CA PRO A 109 -5.97 -1.62 17.90
C PRO A 109 -5.20 -2.53 16.92
N TYR A 110 -4.98 -2.09 15.67
CA TYR A 110 -4.29 -2.85 14.63
C TYR A 110 -2.86 -2.38 14.38
N THR A 111 -2.54 -1.12 14.72
CA THR A 111 -1.20 -0.55 14.53
C THR A 111 -0.21 -0.96 15.61
N ASN A 112 -0.70 -1.38 16.78
CA ASN A 112 0.12 -1.77 17.94
C ASN A 112 0.14 -3.29 18.19
N TYR A 113 -0.23 -4.11 17.20
CA TYR A 113 -0.20 -5.57 17.35
C TYR A 113 1.26 -6.06 17.42
N LYS A 114 1.76 -6.25 18.64
CA LYS A 114 2.98 -7.02 18.91
C LYS A 114 2.59 -8.48 18.86
N GLY A 115 2.93 -9.16 17.77
CA GLY A 115 2.87 -10.62 17.71
C GLY A 115 3.72 -11.26 18.80
#